data_AF-A0A830D7Q0-F1
#
_entry.id   AF-A0A830D7Q0-F1
#
_cell.length_a   1.000
_cell.length_b   1.000
_cell.length_c   1.000
_cell.angle_alpha   90.00
_cell.angle_beta   90.00
_cell.angle_gamma   90.00
#
_symmetry.space_group_name_H-M   'P 1'
#
loop_
_entity.id
_entity.type
_entity.pdbx_description
1 polymer ?
#
loop_
_entity_poly.entity_id
_entity_poly.type
_entity_poly.pdbx_seq_one_letter_code
_entity_poly.pdbx_strand_id
1 'polypeptide(L)'
;MVGIPVLAQKLVQIQATLIVKCLPDIIRKINDKLSSNVDDLNKLPRNMMSIAEAMTAFMQILGSAKESLRKILLRGEFDEYPDNDAKNRFLLDEISVLEEAKAIGLPNFLPRTAFLTLLTKKVKGISFTPFEFVDKTWGYIEWAAQNLVAMKKKQSESWVLDIVEMEKMTDYTCNPEQVAIVQEAFDLKMRLTAYWKIVLRRLVDCMALHLLFSVQNLVNKEMEVEIINEVIGLEGNGLERMLEESPVIAEKRKRLNSSIELLRESKDVVAKIIDNIATISLG
;
A
#
# COMPACT_ATOMS: atom_id res chain seq x y z
N MET A 1 23.27 -14.60 -75.83
CA MET A 1 23.21 -13.33 -75.08
C MET A 1 21.86 -13.32 -74.36
N VAL A 2 21.84 -13.34 -73.02
CA VAL A 2 20.57 -13.32 -72.27
C VAL A 2 19.96 -11.93 -72.43
N GLY A 3 18.74 -11.84 -72.95
CA GLY A 3 18.07 -10.55 -73.14
C GLY A 3 17.77 -9.88 -71.80
N ILE A 4 17.81 -8.53 -71.78
CA ILE A 4 17.41 -7.69 -70.64
C ILE A 4 16.09 -8.16 -69.98
N PRO A 5 15.04 -8.58 -70.73
CA PRO A 5 13.78 -9.05 -70.14
C PRO A 5 13.94 -10.31 -69.25
N VAL A 6 14.81 -11.24 -69.64
CA VAL A 6 15.04 -12.50 -68.91
C VAL A 6 15.75 -12.24 -67.58
N LEU A 7 16.66 -11.25 -67.55
CA LEU A 7 17.34 -10.83 -66.33
C LEU A 7 16.37 -10.14 -65.36
N ALA A 8 15.50 -9.25 -65.88
CA ALA A 8 14.47 -8.60 -65.10
C ALA A 8 13.51 -9.63 -64.46
N GLN A 9 13.07 -10.62 -65.22
CA GLN A 9 12.21 -11.70 -64.72
C GLN A 9 12.89 -12.51 -63.60
N LYS A 10 14.17 -12.90 -63.78
CA LYS A 10 14.91 -13.61 -62.73
C LYS A 10 15.11 -12.78 -61.46
N LEU A 11 15.36 -11.47 -61.58
CA LEU A 11 15.45 -10.57 -60.42
C LEU A 11 14.14 -10.49 -59.65
N VAL A 12 13.01 -10.34 -60.35
CA VAL A 12 11.67 -10.34 -59.74
C VAL A 12 11.41 -11.65 -58.99
N GLN A 13 11.76 -12.79 -59.59
CA GLN A 13 11.53 -14.10 -58.97
C GLN A 13 12.42 -14.35 -57.74
N ILE A 14 13.67 -13.88 -57.76
CA ILE A 14 14.57 -13.90 -56.59
C ILE A 14 14.01 -13.01 -55.48
N GLN A 15 13.57 -11.79 -55.81
CA GLN A 15 12.97 -10.86 -54.84
C GLN A 15 11.68 -11.44 -54.23
N ALA A 16 10.78 -12.00 -55.04
CA ALA A 16 9.56 -12.65 -54.56
C ALA A 16 9.86 -13.81 -53.59
N THR A 17 10.85 -14.64 -53.91
CA THR A 17 11.29 -15.75 -53.05
C THR A 17 11.83 -15.26 -51.70
N LEU A 18 12.60 -14.17 -51.69
CA LEU A 18 13.12 -13.57 -50.46
C LEU A 18 12.00 -12.96 -49.61
N ILE A 19 11.02 -12.30 -50.23
CA ILE A 19 9.87 -11.72 -49.54
C ILE A 19 9.04 -12.83 -48.89
N VAL A 20 8.74 -13.91 -49.61
CA VAL A 20 7.96 -15.05 -49.09
C VAL A 20 8.59 -15.67 -47.86
N LYS A 21 9.92 -15.77 -47.81
CA LYS A 21 10.63 -16.31 -46.63
C LYS A 21 10.46 -15.45 -45.39
N CYS A 22 10.27 -14.13 -45.53
CA CYS A 22 10.11 -13.21 -44.41
C CYS A 22 8.65 -13.03 -43.98
N LEU A 23 7.68 -13.36 -44.85
CA LEU A 23 6.25 -13.16 -44.60
C LEU A 23 5.71 -13.89 -43.36
N PRO A 24 6.03 -15.17 -43.08
CA PRO A 24 5.55 -15.87 -41.90
C PRO A 24 5.93 -15.16 -40.59
N ASP A 25 7.15 -14.65 -40.49
CA ASP A 25 7.61 -13.92 -39.31
C ASP A 25 6.94 -12.56 -39.16
N ILE A 26 6.69 -11.87 -40.28
CA ILE A 26 5.95 -10.60 -40.29
C ILE A 26 4.52 -10.84 -39.81
N ILE A 27 3.83 -11.84 -40.36
CA ILE A 27 2.45 -12.21 -39.98
C ILE A 27 2.38 -12.57 -38.50
N ARG A 28 3.32 -13.38 -38.01
CA ARG A 28 3.41 -13.74 -36.59
C ARG A 28 3.59 -12.50 -35.72
N LYS A 29 4.56 -11.62 -36.03
CA LYS A 29 4.78 -10.38 -35.27
C LYS A 29 3.57 -9.44 -35.29
N ILE A 30 2.86 -9.33 -36.41
CA ILE A 30 1.63 -8.54 -36.52
C ILE A 30 0.55 -9.14 -35.62
N ASN A 31 0.32 -10.45 -35.70
CA ASN A 31 -0.69 -11.13 -34.88
C ASN A 31 -0.35 -11.07 -33.39
N ASP A 32 0.90 -11.30 -32.99
CA ASP A 32 1.37 -11.21 -31.61
C ASP A 32 1.13 -9.80 -31.05
N LYS A 33 1.49 -8.77 -31.83
CA LYS A 33 1.32 -7.37 -31.41
C LYS A 33 -0.14 -6.94 -31.41
N LEU A 34 -0.95 -7.46 -32.33
CA LEU A 34 -2.40 -7.23 -32.36
C LEU A 34 -3.06 -7.84 -31.13
N SER A 35 -2.73 -9.09 -30.78
CA SER A 35 -3.28 -9.74 -29.58
C SER A 35 -2.88 -8.99 -28.32
N SER A 36 -1.59 -8.65 -28.17
CA SER A 36 -1.09 -7.90 -27.02
C SER A 36 -1.79 -6.55 -26.85
N ASN A 37 -1.98 -5.80 -27.94
CA ASN A 37 -2.66 -4.50 -27.89
C ASN A 37 -4.16 -4.65 -27.53
N VAL A 38 -4.83 -5.68 -28.06
CA VAL A 38 -6.23 -5.98 -27.72
C VAL A 38 -6.35 -6.38 -26.25
N ASP A 39 -5.44 -7.21 -25.75
CA ASP A 39 -5.41 -7.61 -24.34
C ASP A 39 -5.18 -6.42 -23.41
N ASP A 40 -4.24 -5.54 -23.75
CA ASP A 40 -3.97 -4.34 -22.97
C ASP A 40 -5.11 -3.32 -23.02
N LEU A 41 -5.85 -3.24 -24.13
CA LEU A 41 -7.05 -2.44 -24.25
C LEU A 41 -8.18 -2.98 -23.37
N ASN A 42 -8.35 -4.31 -23.34
CA ASN A 42 -9.37 -4.99 -22.53
C ASN A 42 -9.11 -4.86 -21.01
N LYS A 43 -7.86 -4.67 -20.61
CA LYS A 43 -7.47 -4.39 -19.21
C LYS A 43 -7.78 -2.95 -18.77
N LEU A 44 -8.03 -2.02 -19.69
CA LEU A 44 -8.36 -0.65 -19.31
C LEU A 44 -9.77 -0.60 -18.69
N PRO A 45 -9.98 0.20 -17.63
CA PRO A 45 -11.29 0.41 -17.04
C PRO A 45 -12.28 0.84 -18.12
N ARG A 46 -13.52 0.37 -18.10
CA ARG A 46 -14.52 0.84 -19.08
C ARG A 46 -14.90 2.28 -18.74
N ASN A 47 -15.10 3.10 -19.77
CA ASN A 47 -15.66 4.43 -19.56
C ASN A 47 -17.12 4.27 -19.09
N MET A 48 -17.53 5.04 -18.08
CA MET A 48 -18.91 4.98 -17.58
C MET A 48 -19.80 5.69 -18.58
N MET A 49 -20.86 5.01 -19.04
CA MET A 49 -21.70 5.49 -20.14
C MET A 49 -22.95 6.20 -19.65
N SER A 50 -23.25 6.12 -18.34
CA SER A 50 -24.43 6.73 -17.77
C SER A 50 -24.27 7.09 -16.29
N ILE A 51 -25.06 8.07 -15.85
CA ILE A 51 -25.17 8.47 -14.45
C ILE A 51 -25.59 7.28 -13.56
N ALA A 52 -26.41 6.35 -14.08
CA ALA A 52 -26.83 5.16 -13.33
C ALA A 52 -25.66 4.19 -13.08
N GLU A 53 -24.77 4.01 -14.07
CA GLU A 53 -23.53 3.24 -13.89
C GLU A 53 -22.60 3.92 -12.89
N ALA A 54 -22.43 5.25 -12.99
CA ALA A 54 -21.62 6.02 -12.06
C ALA A 54 -22.16 5.94 -10.62
N MET A 55 -23.47 6.05 -10.44
CA MET A 55 -24.13 5.88 -9.15
C MET A 55 -23.90 4.47 -8.58
N THR A 56 -24.00 3.45 -9.41
CA THR A 56 -23.80 2.06 -8.98
C THR A 56 -22.36 1.83 -8.54
N ALA A 57 -21.39 2.27 -9.33
CA ALA A 57 -19.97 2.17 -9.00
C ALA A 57 -19.63 2.97 -7.74
N PHE A 58 -20.17 4.19 -7.62
CA PHE A 58 -20.01 5.03 -6.45
C PHE A 58 -20.54 4.36 -5.18
N MET A 59 -21.77 3.84 -5.19
CA MET A 59 -22.36 3.15 -4.03
C MET A 59 -21.57 1.89 -3.65
N GLN A 60 -21.04 1.15 -4.62
CA GLN A 60 -20.17 -0.01 -4.36
C GLN A 60 -18.85 0.38 -3.69
N ILE A 61 -18.20 1.44 -4.18
CA ILE A 61 -16.97 1.98 -3.59
C ILE A 61 -17.24 2.51 -2.19
N LEU A 62 -18.30 3.30 -2.01
CA LEU A 62 -18.70 3.86 -0.72
C LEU A 62 -18.99 2.75 0.30
N GLY A 63 -19.74 1.72 -0.09
CA GLY A 63 -20.00 0.55 0.75
C GLY A 63 -18.71 -0.20 1.13
N SER A 64 -17.81 -0.40 0.17
CA SER A 64 -16.52 -1.07 0.41
C SER A 64 -15.61 -0.25 1.35
N ALA A 65 -15.57 1.07 1.17
CA ALA A 65 -14.82 1.99 2.01
C ALA A 65 -15.38 2.03 3.45
N LYS A 66 -16.72 2.11 3.59
CA LYS A 66 -17.41 2.07 4.88
C LYS A 66 -17.10 0.78 5.64
N GLU A 67 -17.17 -0.37 4.97
CA GLU A 67 -16.87 -1.66 5.61
C GLU A 67 -15.40 -1.79 5.98
N SER A 68 -14.49 -1.27 5.14
CA SER A 68 -13.05 -1.23 5.46
C SER A 68 -12.78 -0.40 6.72
N LEU A 69 -13.39 0.79 6.83
CA LEU A 69 -13.29 1.62 8.03
C LEU A 69 -13.96 0.97 9.24
N ARG A 70 -15.03 0.21 9.05
CA ARG A 70 -15.66 -0.57 10.13
C ARG A 70 -14.70 -1.62 10.68
N LYS A 71 -14.03 -2.38 9.80
CA LYS A 71 -13.02 -3.38 10.19
C LYS A 71 -11.86 -2.75 10.96
N ILE A 72 -11.31 -1.65 10.42
CA ILE A 72 -10.14 -0.98 11.01
C ILE A 72 -10.49 -0.28 12.33
N LEU A 73 -11.47 0.64 12.30
CA LEU A 73 -11.73 1.55 13.41
C LEU A 73 -12.61 0.97 14.51
N LEU A 74 -13.47 -0.01 14.19
CA LEU A 74 -14.40 -0.59 15.17
C LEU A 74 -14.02 -2.00 15.61
N ARG A 75 -13.50 -2.81 14.68
CA ARG A 75 -13.14 -4.21 14.98
C ARG A 75 -11.65 -4.40 15.30
N GLY A 76 -10.80 -3.44 14.94
CA GLY A 76 -9.35 -3.56 15.10
C GLY A 76 -8.76 -4.68 14.25
N GLU A 77 -9.41 -5.02 13.13
CA GLU A 77 -8.96 -6.06 12.20
C GLU A 77 -7.97 -5.42 11.21
N PHE A 78 -6.68 -5.71 11.37
CA PHE A 78 -5.59 -5.16 10.55
C PHE A 78 -4.95 -6.19 9.60
N ASP A 79 -5.36 -7.45 9.67
CA ASP A 79 -4.74 -8.57 8.93
C ASP A 79 -4.81 -8.41 7.39
N GLU A 80 -5.76 -7.61 6.89
CA GLU A 80 -6.01 -7.41 5.46
C GLU A 80 -5.05 -6.37 4.81
N TYR A 81 -4.25 -5.66 5.60
CA TYR A 81 -3.32 -4.63 5.13
C TYR A 81 -1.87 -5.00 5.49
N PRO A 82 -1.15 -5.71 4.60
CA PRO A 82 0.27 -5.98 4.82
C PRO A 82 1.04 -4.65 4.85
N ASP A 83 1.89 -4.50 5.87
CA ASP A 83 2.80 -3.35 6.04
C ASP A 83 3.58 -3.08 4.73
N ASN A 84 3.21 -1.99 4.05
CA ASN A 84 3.57 -1.72 2.68
C ASN A 84 4.38 -0.43 2.60
N ASP A 85 5.62 -0.44 3.10
CA ASP A 85 6.57 0.62 2.75
C ASP A 85 8.04 0.18 2.62
N ALA A 86 8.41 -1.07 2.95
CA ALA A 86 9.78 -1.58 2.74
C ALA A 86 9.92 -2.59 1.57
N LYS A 87 8.82 -3.06 0.97
CA LYS A 87 8.81 -4.25 0.07
C LYS A 87 8.76 -3.96 -1.43
N ASN A 88 8.58 -2.72 -1.88
CA ASN A 88 8.33 -2.38 -3.30
C ASN A 88 9.57 -2.32 -4.22
N ARG A 89 10.61 -3.10 -3.94
CA ARG A 89 11.63 -3.49 -4.93
C ARG A 89 11.75 -5.00 -4.98
N PHE A 90 10.65 -5.69 -5.27
CA PHE A 90 10.64 -7.13 -5.36
C PHE A 90 11.34 -7.57 -6.65
N LEU A 91 12.49 -8.22 -6.49
CA LEU A 91 13.33 -8.88 -7.51
C LEU A 91 14.20 -8.00 -8.41
N LEU A 92 14.20 -6.66 -8.30
CA LEU A 92 15.06 -5.81 -9.14
C LEU A 92 16.56 -6.00 -8.82
N ASP A 93 16.90 -6.07 -7.54
CA ASP A 93 18.25 -6.37 -7.08
C ASP A 93 18.63 -7.82 -7.43
N GLU A 94 17.70 -8.76 -7.27
CA GLU A 94 17.88 -10.17 -7.61
C GLU A 94 18.11 -10.38 -9.11
N ILE A 95 17.39 -9.67 -9.99
CA ILE A 95 17.53 -9.72 -11.45
C ILE A 95 18.87 -9.12 -11.89
N SER A 96 19.26 -7.95 -11.37
CA SER A 96 20.52 -7.29 -11.73
C SER A 96 21.74 -8.15 -11.39
N VAL A 97 21.76 -8.75 -10.19
CA VAL A 97 22.86 -9.64 -9.77
C VAL A 97 22.90 -10.92 -10.61
N LEU A 98 21.74 -11.45 -11.02
CA LEU A 98 21.67 -12.62 -11.90
C LEU A 98 22.07 -12.29 -13.35
N GLU A 99 21.79 -11.08 -13.84
CA GLU A 99 22.25 -10.59 -15.14
C GLU A 99 23.77 -10.42 -15.17
N GLU A 100 24.38 -9.82 -14.13
CA GLU A 100 25.83 -9.73 -13.98
C GLU A 100 26.48 -11.12 -13.89
N ALA A 101 25.86 -12.05 -13.14
CA ALA A 101 26.40 -13.40 -12.98
C ALA A 101 26.14 -14.32 -14.18
N LYS A 102 25.29 -13.93 -15.14
CA LYS A 102 25.04 -14.66 -16.40
C LYS A 102 26.15 -14.48 -17.45
N ALA A 103 27.13 -13.61 -17.22
CA ALA A 103 28.28 -13.43 -18.09
C ALA A 103 29.09 -14.73 -18.36
N ILE A 104 28.87 -15.78 -17.56
CA ILE A 104 29.58 -17.08 -17.62
C ILE A 104 28.82 -18.16 -18.43
N GLY A 105 27.69 -17.83 -19.06
CA GLY A 105 27.15 -18.58 -20.21
C GLY A 105 26.61 -20.00 -19.99
N LEU A 106 26.34 -20.44 -18.76
CA LEU A 106 25.80 -21.79 -18.49
C LEU A 106 24.26 -21.79 -18.35
N PRO A 107 23.51 -22.51 -19.21
CA PRO A 107 22.08 -22.69 -19.05
C PRO A 107 21.76 -23.54 -17.80
N ASN A 108 20.73 -23.14 -17.04
CA ASN A 108 20.19 -23.83 -15.85
C ASN A 108 21.10 -23.87 -14.60
N PHE A 109 22.11 -23.01 -14.51
CA PHE A 109 22.96 -22.92 -13.31
C PHE A 109 22.71 -21.61 -12.55
N LEU A 110 22.34 -21.70 -11.26
CA LEU A 110 22.21 -20.55 -10.36
C LEU A 110 23.59 -20.26 -9.74
N PRO A 111 24.25 -19.13 -10.05
CA PRO A 111 25.61 -18.88 -9.57
C PRO A 111 25.64 -18.74 -8.05
N ARG A 112 26.41 -19.59 -7.35
CA ARG A 112 26.60 -19.53 -5.89
C ARG A 112 27.00 -18.12 -5.42
N THR A 113 27.79 -17.42 -6.22
CA THR A 113 28.22 -16.03 -5.96
C THR A 113 27.03 -15.05 -5.97
N ALA A 114 26.09 -15.18 -6.91
CA ALA A 114 24.90 -14.32 -6.97
C ALA A 114 24.04 -14.49 -5.71
N PHE A 115 23.81 -15.74 -5.31
CA PHE A 115 23.07 -16.06 -4.09
C PHE A 115 23.77 -15.50 -2.84
N LEU A 116 25.08 -15.68 -2.71
CA LEU A 116 25.84 -15.18 -1.56
C LEU A 116 25.90 -13.65 -1.52
N THR A 117 26.02 -12.97 -2.67
CA THR A 117 25.98 -11.50 -2.75
C THR A 117 24.62 -10.96 -2.27
N LEU A 118 23.52 -11.55 -2.74
CA LEU A 118 22.16 -11.17 -2.32
C LEU A 118 21.90 -11.45 -0.85
N LEU A 119 22.29 -12.64 -0.37
CA LEU A 119 22.17 -13.01 1.04
C LEU A 119 22.96 -12.04 1.92
N THR A 120 24.21 -11.74 1.56
CA THR A 120 25.07 -10.81 2.31
C THR A 120 24.49 -9.39 2.31
N LYS A 121 23.94 -8.93 1.18
CA LYS A 121 23.28 -7.61 1.08
C LYS A 121 22.04 -7.55 1.97
N LYS A 122 21.20 -8.60 2.00
CA LYS A 122 20.03 -8.68 2.89
C LYS A 122 20.43 -8.74 4.36
N VAL A 123 21.41 -9.57 4.71
CA VAL A 123 21.95 -9.68 6.08
C VAL A 123 22.51 -8.34 6.55
N LYS A 124 23.27 -7.61 5.72
CA LYS A 124 23.76 -6.26 6.04
C LYS A 124 22.63 -5.23 6.15
N GLY A 125 21.58 -5.34 5.34
CA GLY A 125 20.42 -4.45 5.40
C GLY A 125 19.66 -4.56 6.73
N ILE A 126 19.59 -5.75 7.31
CA ILE A 126 18.89 -5.98 8.58
C ILE A 126 19.81 -5.99 9.80
N SER A 127 21.14 -5.93 9.62
CA SER A 127 22.08 -6.13 10.73
C SER A 127 22.03 -5.03 11.77
N PHE A 128 21.57 -3.82 11.41
CA PHE A 128 21.45 -2.70 12.35
C PHE A 128 20.18 -2.77 13.20
N THR A 129 19.11 -3.39 12.69
CA THR A 129 17.79 -3.46 13.32
C THR A 129 17.82 -4.10 14.72
N PRO A 130 18.54 -5.22 14.97
CA PRO A 130 18.67 -5.75 16.32
C PRO A 130 19.35 -4.79 17.30
N PHE A 131 20.36 -4.03 16.85
CA PHE A 131 21.05 -3.06 17.70
C PHE A 131 20.16 -1.87 18.02
N GLU A 132 19.43 -1.33 17.04
CA GLU A 132 18.48 -0.23 17.26
C GLU A 132 17.32 -0.65 18.19
N PHE A 133 16.82 -1.88 18.03
CA PHE A 133 15.80 -2.43 18.92
C PHE A 133 16.31 -2.55 20.36
N VAL A 134 17.53 -3.06 20.55
CA VAL A 134 18.16 -3.14 21.88
C VAL A 134 18.34 -1.75 22.47
N ASP A 135 18.82 -0.78 21.69
CA ASP A 135 19.04 0.60 22.15
C ASP A 135 17.73 1.27 22.60
N LYS A 136 16.65 1.19 21.80
CA LYS A 136 15.33 1.72 22.16
C LYS A 136 14.74 1.01 23.37
N THR A 137 14.86 -0.31 23.43
CA THR A 137 14.36 -1.12 24.54
C THR A 137 15.10 -0.81 25.82
N TRP A 138 16.43 -0.70 25.74
CA TRP A 138 17.28 -0.34 26.86
C TRP A 138 17.02 1.09 27.34
N GLY A 139 16.89 2.06 26.44
CA GLY A 139 16.53 3.43 26.78
C GLY A 139 15.17 3.55 27.48
N TYR A 140 14.17 2.75 27.06
CA TYR A 140 12.89 2.67 27.76
C TYR A 140 13.03 2.08 29.17
N ILE A 141 13.84 1.01 29.32
CA ILE A 141 14.12 0.40 30.63
C ILE A 141 14.83 1.40 31.56
N GLU A 142 15.84 2.12 31.07
CA GLU A 142 16.54 3.16 31.82
C GLU A 142 15.58 4.26 32.27
N TRP A 143 14.75 4.78 31.36
CA TRP A 143 13.74 5.79 31.67
C TRP A 143 12.76 5.30 32.74
N ALA A 144 12.24 4.08 32.60
CA ALA A 144 11.29 3.50 33.55
C ALA A 144 11.92 3.28 34.93
N ALA A 145 13.17 2.79 34.98
CA ALA A 145 13.92 2.62 36.22
C ALA A 145 14.20 3.96 36.91
N GLN A 146 14.66 4.97 36.15
CA GLN A 146 14.90 6.31 36.67
C GLN A 146 13.61 6.94 37.22
N ASN A 147 12.49 6.82 36.50
CA ASN A 147 11.19 7.30 36.97
C ASN A 147 10.74 6.57 38.24
N LEU A 148 10.88 5.25 38.30
CA LEU A 148 10.52 4.47 39.50
C LEU A 148 11.38 4.88 40.70
N VAL A 149 12.70 5.03 40.51
CA VAL A 149 13.62 5.47 41.56
C VAL A 149 13.28 6.90 42.00
N ALA A 150 13.00 7.82 41.07
CA ALA A 150 12.59 9.18 41.41
C ALA A 150 11.27 9.19 42.18
N MET A 151 10.28 8.39 41.77
CA MET A 151 9.02 8.21 42.50
C MET A 151 9.23 7.65 43.90
N LYS A 152 10.06 6.61 44.06
CA LYS A 152 10.37 6.00 45.37
C LYS A 152 11.18 6.92 46.26
N LYS A 153 12.13 7.67 45.69
CA LYS A 153 12.87 8.71 46.40
C LYS A 153 11.93 9.78 46.94
N LYS A 154 11.03 10.32 46.11
CA LYS A 154 10.06 11.35 46.52
C LYS A 154 9.08 10.84 47.59
N GLN A 155 8.63 9.58 47.47
CA GLN A 155 7.83 8.92 48.51
C GLN A 155 8.61 8.78 49.83
N SER A 156 9.88 8.38 49.75
CA SER A 156 10.75 8.24 50.93
C SER A 156 11.05 9.60 51.57
N GLU A 157 11.29 10.65 50.78
CA GLU A 157 11.47 12.01 51.27
C GLU A 157 10.23 12.52 52.00
N SER A 158 9.03 12.28 51.45
CA SER A 158 7.77 12.60 52.14
C SER A 158 7.61 11.79 53.43
N TRP A 159 7.95 10.50 53.42
CA TRP A 159 7.84 9.66 54.63
C TRP A 159 8.82 10.07 55.73
N VAL A 160 10.06 10.41 55.36
CA VAL A 160 11.06 10.95 56.31
C VAL A 160 10.63 12.32 56.83
N LEU A 161 10.07 13.18 55.98
CA LEU A 161 9.51 14.46 56.41
C LEU A 161 8.37 14.26 57.40
N ASP A 162 7.43 13.37 57.11
CA ASP A 162 6.32 13.02 58.01
C ASP A 162 6.85 12.52 59.37
N ILE A 163 7.90 11.68 59.41
CA ILE A 163 8.53 11.22 60.67
C ILE A 163 9.20 12.39 61.42
N VAL A 164 9.97 13.22 60.73
CA VAL A 164 10.65 14.37 61.33
C VAL A 164 9.64 15.37 61.88
N GLU A 165 8.51 15.58 61.21
CA GLU A 165 7.41 16.39 61.71
C GLU A 165 6.73 15.75 62.92
N MET A 166 6.55 14.42 62.93
CA MET A 166 6.03 13.69 64.09
C MET A 166 6.97 13.74 65.30
N GLU A 167 8.29 13.67 65.11
CA GLU A 167 9.32 13.86 66.16
C GLU A 167 9.46 15.32 66.60
N LYS A 168 9.10 16.29 65.76
CA LYS A 168 8.94 17.69 66.21
C LYS A 168 7.67 17.88 67.03
N MET A 169 6.66 17.01 66.82
CA MET A 169 5.41 16.99 67.57
C MET A 169 5.50 16.18 68.88
N THR A 170 6.61 15.49 69.19
CA THR A 170 6.75 14.72 70.46
C THR A 170 6.92 15.57 71.72
N ASP A 171 7.05 16.90 71.60
CA ASP A 171 6.81 17.82 72.72
C ASP A 171 5.31 18.13 72.95
N TYR A 172 4.43 17.67 72.05
CA TYR A 172 2.97 17.85 72.11
C TYR A 172 2.19 16.55 72.42
N THR A 173 2.87 15.40 72.51
CA THR A 173 2.24 14.06 72.69
C THR A 173 1.65 13.79 74.08
N CYS A 174 1.72 14.73 75.02
CA CYS A 174 1.06 14.59 76.31
C CYS A 174 -0.42 15.01 76.31
N ASN A 175 -1.01 15.40 75.16
CA ASN A 175 -2.42 15.77 75.07
C ASN A 175 -3.24 14.78 74.18
N PRO A 176 -4.21 14.03 74.74
CA PRO A 176 -5.00 13.03 74.01
C PRO A 176 -5.81 13.56 72.81
N GLU A 177 -6.16 14.85 72.77
CA GLU A 177 -6.93 15.44 71.66
C GLU A 177 -6.13 15.55 70.34
N GLN A 178 -4.81 15.71 70.39
CA GLN A 178 -3.98 15.92 69.18
C GLN A 178 -3.57 14.61 68.49
N VAL A 179 -3.47 13.50 69.22
CA VAL A 179 -3.21 12.16 68.66
C VAL A 179 -4.38 11.71 67.76
N ALA A 180 -5.62 12.07 68.12
CA ALA A 180 -6.80 11.75 67.32
C ALA A 180 -6.78 12.46 65.94
N ILE A 181 -6.36 13.73 65.90
CA ILE A 181 -6.33 14.55 64.67
C ILE A 181 -5.34 14.00 63.64
N VAL A 182 -4.16 13.53 64.08
CA VAL A 182 -3.15 12.93 63.19
C VAL A 182 -3.69 11.62 62.57
N GLN A 183 -4.39 10.81 63.35
CA GLN A 183 -4.97 9.56 62.89
C GLN A 183 -6.13 9.80 61.91
N GLU A 184 -6.96 10.83 62.14
CA GLU A 184 -7.99 11.28 61.20
C GLU A 184 -7.40 11.79 59.89
N ALA A 185 -6.28 12.55 59.94
CA ALA A 185 -5.59 13.03 58.74
C ALA A 185 -4.99 11.88 57.90
N PHE A 186 -4.44 10.86 58.56
CA PHE A 186 -3.95 9.65 57.89
C PHE A 186 -5.08 8.85 57.24
N ASP A 187 -6.20 8.64 57.94
CA ASP A 187 -7.39 7.99 57.38
C ASP A 187 -7.90 8.76 56.15
N LEU A 188 -7.98 10.09 56.24
CA LEU A 188 -8.38 10.94 55.13
C LEU A 188 -7.44 10.80 53.93
N LYS A 189 -6.11 10.79 54.13
CA LYS A 189 -5.10 10.59 53.07
C LYS A 189 -5.25 9.22 52.39
N MET A 190 -5.50 8.16 53.17
CA MET A 190 -5.74 6.81 52.65
C MET A 190 -7.02 6.73 51.82
N ARG A 191 -8.11 7.35 52.30
CA ARG A 191 -9.39 7.44 51.58
C ARG A 191 -9.28 8.26 50.31
N LEU A 192 -8.58 9.40 50.36
CA LEU A 192 -8.35 10.26 49.20
C LEU A 192 -7.54 9.53 48.13
N THR A 193 -6.51 8.77 48.54
CA THR A 193 -5.67 7.97 47.63
C THR A 193 -6.48 6.87 46.94
N ALA A 194 -7.35 6.17 47.67
CA ALA A 194 -8.24 5.16 47.11
C ALA A 194 -9.27 5.78 46.15
N TYR A 195 -9.90 6.89 46.56
CA TYR A 195 -10.88 7.60 45.75
C TYR A 195 -10.27 8.15 44.45
N TRP A 196 -9.06 8.71 44.52
CA TRP A 196 -8.35 9.24 43.35
C TRP A 196 -8.11 8.17 42.28
N LYS A 197 -7.74 6.94 42.67
CA LYS A 197 -7.62 5.81 41.73
C LYS A 197 -8.94 5.48 41.02
N ILE A 198 -10.06 5.55 41.75
CA ILE A 198 -11.39 5.31 41.19
C ILE A 198 -11.77 6.43 40.21
N VAL A 199 -11.52 7.69 40.57
CA VAL A 199 -11.81 8.85 39.72
C VAL A 199 -11.00 8.79 38.43
N LEU A 200 -9.69 8.53 38.50
CA LEU A 200 -8.85 8.40 37.32
C LEU A 200 -9.34 7.29 36.38
N ARG A 201 -9.69 6.12 36.94
CA ARG A 201 -10.20 5.00 36.14
C ARG A 201 -11.52 5.36 35.45
N ARG A 202 -12.46 5.97 36.19
CA ARG A 202 -13.74 6.42 35.64
C ARG A 202 -13.56 7.46 34.54
N LEU A 203 -12.63 8.40 34.70
CA LEU A 203 -12.36 9.41 33.68
C LEU A 203 -11.86 8.76 32.39
N VAL A 204 -10.87 7.85 32.48
CA VAL A 204 -10.34 7.11 31.33
C VAL A 204 -11.43 6.28 30.66
N ASP A 205 -12.24 5.53 31.43
CA ASP A 205 -13.32 4.70 30.91
C ASP A 205 -14.41 5.55 30.21
N CYS A 206 -14.82 6.66 30.83
CA CYS A 206 -15.78 7.60 30.25
C CYS A 206 -15.28 8.20 28.93
N MET A 207 -14.01 8.62 28.87
CA MET A 207 -13.42 9.18 27.66
C MET A 207 -13.28 8.12 26.56
N ALA A 208 -12.84 6.90 26.90
CA ALA A 208 -12.73 5.80 25.96
C ALA A 208 -14.09 5.43 25.35
N LEU A 209 -15.14 5.33 26.18
CA LEU A 209 -16.50 5.04 25.73
C LEU A 209 -17.06 6.17 24.85
N HIS A 210 -16.85 7.43 25.23
CA HIS A 210 -17.31 8.56 24.42
C HIS A 210 -16.64 8.56 23.05
N LEU A 211 -15.31 8.37 22.98
CA LEU A 211 -14.58 8.30 21.72
C LEU A 211 -15.05 7.13 20.86
N LEU A 212 -15.20 5.94 21.44
CA LEU A 212 -15.71 4.77 20.73
C LEU A 212 -17.10 5.03 20.16
N PHE A 213 -17.99 5.61 20.96
CA PHE A 213 -19.34 5.95 20.52
C PHE A 213 -19.33 6.98 19.38
N SER A 214 -18.52 8.04 19.48
CA SER A 214 -18.38 9.05 18.43
C SER A 214 -17.90 8.43 17.11
N VAL A 215 -16.87 7.58 17.15
CA VAL A 215 -16.34 6.89 15.96
C VAL A 215 -17.39 5.92 15.39
N GLN A 216 -18.12 5.21 16.24
CA GLN A 216 -19.22 4.34 15.81
C GLN A 216 -20.33 5.15 15.13
N ASN A 217 -20.69 6.32 15.64
CA ASN A 217 -21.72 7.17 15.04
C ASN A 217 -21.29 7.70 13.67
N LEU A 218 -20.04 8.17 13.58
CA LEU A 218 -19.43 8.64 12.34
C LEU A 218 -19.47 7.57 11.26
N VAL A 219 -18.89 6.39 11.53
CA VAL A 219 -18.75 5.32 10.53
C VAL A 219 -20.10 4.71 10.16
N ASN A 220 -21.00 4.51 11.13
CA ASN A 220 -22.25 3.78 10.85
C ASN A 220 -23.37 4.67 10.32
N LYS A 221 -23.44 5.94 10.74
CA LYS A 221 -24.60 6.80 10.48
C LYS A 221 -24.28 8.03 9.64
N GLU A 222 -23.21 8.74 9.96
CA GLU A 222 -22.95 10.06 9.37
C GLU A 222 -22.23 9.94 8.02
N MET A 223 -21.18 9.12 7.93
CA MET A 223 -20.28 9.04 6.78
C MET A 223 -21.00 8.85 5.44
N GLU A 224 -21.93 7.90 5.37
CA GLU A 224 -22.64 7.59 4.13
C GLU A 224 -23.52 8.77 3.69
N VAL A 225 -24.25 9.37 4.64
CA VAL A 225 -25.16 10.50 4.37
C VAL A 225 -24.38 11.73 3.93
N GLU A 226 -23.32 12.09 4.65
CA GLU A 226 -22.50 13.27 4.34
C GLU A 226 -21.82 13.13 2.96
N ILE A 227 -21.23 11.97 2.64
CA ILE A 227 -20.57 11.76 1.35
C ILE A 227 -21.60 11.74 0.20
N ILE A 228 -22.76 11.13 0.39
CA ILE A 228 -23.84 11.15 -0.62
C ILE A 228 -24.32 12.58 -0.84
N ASN A 229 -24.55 13.34 0.23
CA ASN A 229 -24.99 14.73 0.13
C ASN A 229 -23.95 15.62 -0.55
N GLU A 230 -22.66 15.38 -0.36
CA GLU A 230 -21.61 16.12 -1.07
C GLU A 230 -21.59 15.79 -2.58
N VAL A 231 -21.74 14.52 -2.94
CA VAL A 231 -21.68 14.07 -4.34
C VAL A 231 -22.96 14.41 -5.12
N ILE A 232 -24.12 14.40 -4.45
CA ILE A 232 -25.46 14.63 -5.04
C ILE A 232 -26.00 16.04 -4.69
N GLY A 233 -25.28 16.81 -3.88
CA GLY A 233 -25.71 18.11 -3.33
C GLY A 233 -25.95 19.20 -4.36
N LEU A 234 -26.15 20.43 -3.88
CA LEU A 234 -26.75 21.57 -4.61
C LEU A 234 -26.18 21.87 -6.02
N GLU A 235 -24.96 21.47 -6.34
CA GLU A 235 -24.37 21.65 -7.67
C GLU A 235 -24.60 20.47 -8.63
N GLY A 236 -25.01 19.28 -8.15
CA GLY A 236 -25.45 18.11 -8.94
C GLY A 236 -24.43 17.50 -9.90
N ASN A 237 -23.27 18.12 -10.08
CA ASN A 237 -22.28 17.77 -11.10
C ASN A 237 -21.34 16.63 -10.69
N GLY A 238 -21.39 16.18 -9.43
CA GLY A 238 -20.45 15.20 -8.89
C GLY A 238 -20.42 13.90 -9.70
N LEU A 239 -21.61 13.41 -10.05
CA LEU A 239 -21.79 12.21 -10.88
C LEU A 239 -21.43 12.44 -12.35
N GLU A 240 -21.64 13.65 -12.87
CA GLU A 240 -21.26 13.99 -14.26
C GLU A 240 -19.74 13.97 -14.42
N ARG A 241 -18.99 14.51 -13.44
CA ARG A 241 -17.52 14.43 -13.42
C ARG A 241 -16.99 13.00 -13.31
N MET A 242 -17.77 12.06 -12.76
CA MET A 242 -17.38 10.64 -12.71
C MET A 242 -17.49 9.96 -14.08
N LEU A 243 -18.24 10.53 -15.02
CA LEU A 243 -18.31 10.07 -16.42
C LEU A 243 -17.11 10.55 -17.25
N GLU A 244 -16.34 11.51 -16.74
CA GLU A 244 -15.13 11.98 -17.40
C GLU A 244 -14.00 10.94 -17.21
N GLU A 245 -13.59 10.31 -18.32
CA GLU A 245 -12.44 9.41 -18.31
C GLU A 245 -11.17 10.18 -17.97
N SER A 246 -10.32 9.62 -17.11
CA SER A 246 -9.02 10.21 -16.78
C SER A 246 -8.21 10.46 -18.07
N PRO A 247 -7.61 11.66 -18.25
CA PRO A 247 -6.87 12.00 -19.46
C PRO A 247 -5.80 10.97 -19.85
N VAL A 248 -5.13 10.38 -18.84
CA VAL A 248 -4.09 9.36 -19.03
C VAL A 248 -4.65 8.07 -19.59
N ILE A 249 -5.81 7.63 -19.12
CA ILE A 249 -6.48 6.41 -19.58
C ILE A 249 -7.06 6.64 -20.98
N ALA A 250 -7.71 7.79 -21.20
CA ALA A 250 -8.27 8.18 -22.49
C ALA A 250 -7.18 8.25 -23.57
N GLU A 251 -6.03 8.87 -23.28
CA GLU A 251 -4.89 8.92 -24.20
C GLU A 251 -4.34 7.53 -24.51
N LYS A 252 -4.16 6.68 -23.48
CA LYS A 252 -3.70 5.30 -23.66
C LYS A 252 -4.68 4.48 -24.50
N ARG A 253 -5.99 4.61 -24.28
CA ARG A 253 -7.04 3.96 -25.07
C ARG A 253 -6.98 4.39 -26.52
N LYS A 254 -6.89 5.71 -26.77
CA LYS A 254 -6.77 6.27 -28.12
C LYS A 254 -5.55 5.70 -28.85
N ARG A 255 -4.37 5.68 -28.21
CA ARG A 255 -3.14 5.12 -28.78
C ARG A 255 -3.26 3.64 -29.12
N LEU A 256 -3.84 2.83 -28.23
CA LEU A 256 -4.06 1.40 -28.48
C LEU A 256 -5.02 1.17 -29.65
N ASN A 257 -6.14 1.90 -29.70
CA ASN A 257 -7.11 1.81 -30.80
C ASN A 257 -6.47 2.16 -32.14
N SER A 258 -5.73 3.27 -32.24
CA SER A 258 -5.01 3.63 -33.47
C SER A 258 -3.99 2.57 -33.88
N SER A 259 -3.26 1.97 -32.92
CA SER A 259 -2.32 0.90 -33.24
C SER A 259 -3.02 -0.39 -33.69
N ILE A 260 -4.20 -0.71 -33.14
CA ILE A 260 -4.99 -1.88 -33.53
C ILE A 260 -5.51 -1.73 -34.96
N GLU A 261 -6.03 -0.54 -35.30
CA GLU A 261 -6.47 -0.24 -36.68
C GLU A 261 -5.32 -0.42 -37.68
N LEU A 262 -4.16 0.20 -37.41
CA LEU A 262 -2.99 0.08 -38.29
C LEU A 262 -2.50 -1.36 -38.44
N LEU A 263 -2.55 -2.17 -37.39
CA LEU A 263 -2.15 -3.57 -37.44
C LEU A 263 -3.15 -4.43 -38.23
N ARG A 264 -4.45 -4.11 -38.18
CA ARG A 264 -5.47 -4.75 -39.02
C ARG A 264 -5.26 -4.41 -40.50
N GLU A 265 -5.05 -3.14 -40.82
CA GLU A 265 -4.73 -2.70 -42.18
C GLU A 265 -3.44 -3.36 -42.69
N SER A 266 -2.39 -3.41 -41.86
CA SER A 266 -1.13 -4.07 -42.19
C SER A 266 -1.33 -5.55 -42.50
N LYS A 267 -2.20 -6.23 -41.75
CA LYS A 267 -2.54 -7.64 -41.98
C LYS A 267 -3.23 -7.83 -43.34
N ASP A 268 -4.13 -6.93 -43.71
CA ASP A 268 -4.81 -6.96 -45.01
C ASP A 268 -3.85 -6.68 -46.18
N VAL A 269 -2.91 -5.75 -46.02
CA VAL A 269 -1.86 -5.49 -47.01
C VAL A 269 -0.96 -6.71 -47.18
N VAL A 270 -0.57 -7.35 -46.09
CA VAL A 270 0.25 -8.57 -46.13
C VAL A 270 -0.49 -9.71 -46.84
N ALA A 271 -1.80 -9.88 -46.59
CA ALA A 271 -2.61 -10.85 -47.32
C ALA A 271 -2.62 -10.60 -48.84
N LYS A 272 -2.80 -9.34 -49.27
CA LYS A 272 -2.73 -8.96 -50.70
C LYS A 272 -1.36 -9.24 -51.32
N ILE A 273 -0.27 -9.03 -50.57
CA ILE A 273 1.10 -9.35 -51.05
C ILE A 273 1.25 -10.85 -51.27
N ILE A 274 0.73 -11.69 -50.36
CA ILE A 274 0.74 -13.15 -50.52
C ILE A 274 0.02 -13.56 -51.80
N ASP A 275 -1.19 -13.04 -52.02
CA ASP A 275 -2.00 -13.36 -53.20
C ASP A 275 -1.28 -12.94 -54.50
N ASN A 276 -0.66 -11.76 -54.52
CA ASN A 276 0.09 -11.26 -55.67
C ASN A 276 1.37 -12.07 -55.97
N ILE A 277 2.04 -12.62 -54.95
CA ILE A 277 3.23 -13.46 -55.18
C ILE A 277 2.80 -14.86 -55.64
N ALA A 278 1.67 -15.37 -55.17
CA ALA A 278 1.09 -16.62 -55.64
C ALA A 278 0.76 -16.56 -57.14
N THR A 279 0.23 -15.44 -57.64
CA THR A 279 -0.05 -15.24 -59.07
C THR A 279 1.22 -15.14 -59.92
N ILE A 280 2.28 -14.49 -59.43
CA ILE A 280 3.58 -14.39 -60.12
C ILE A 280 4.30 -15.75 -60.20
N SER A 281 4.06 -16.64 -59.24
CA SER A 281 4.72 -17.96 -59.19
C SER A 281 4.01 -19.03 -60.04
N LEU A 282 2.78 -18.76 -60.49
CA LEU A 282 1.94 -19.65 -61.30
C LEU A 282 1.91 -19.28 -62.80
N GLY A 283 2.51 -18.14 -63.19
CA GLY A 283 2.64 -17.68 -64.58
C GLY A 283 4.08 -17.72 -65.07
#